data_AF-A0AAE0PZT7-F1
#
_entry.id   AF-A0AAE0PZT7-F1
#
_cell.length_a   1.000
_cell.length_b   1.000
_cell.length_c   1.000
_cell.angle_alpha   90.00
_cell.angle_beta   90.00
_cell.angle_gamma   90.00
#
_symmetry.space_group_name_H-M   'P 1'
#
loop_
_entity.id
_entity.type
_entity.pdbx_description
1 polymer ?
#
loop_
_entity_poly.entity_id
_entity_poly.type
_entity_poly.pdbx_seq_one_letter_code
_entity_poly.pdbx_strand_id
1 'polypeptide(L)'
;MRLCELLVTLSLVLIDVNGDDTTELMTIDVPDSCSEERATVIQTMDNENHINSSISEIQCEIYNENILNCSWSTDSLPEDAQYSASLHFYDRTQSLYCVSESSKKVVKCQGTVYILNDDDMSVEVNITINGYWYIICQNYEPVGIEILSPPQNITALKKSGNLEIQWLQTRSCCSKQNKCFNYEVEINNETVKVDFKNTLAYNLTNFEPTSRYTIRIRTKQLDECGGNSQWSDWSRALVVNPLGDTYQLNAGVIASIVFVLPMILLAFLLVCKFQRLFDKLFPSIPNPSRNVQMILEKNYYNQDMPPKQCEEGAEILEVIG
;
A
#
# COMPACT_ATOMS: atom_id res chain seq x y z
N MET A 1 -14.01 -24.18 59.45
CA MET A 1 -15.36 -23.65 59.20
C MET A 1 -15.30 -22.14 59.26
N ARG A 2 -15.29 -21.48 58.10
CA ARG A 2 -15.41 -20.02 57.93
C ARG A 2 -16.77 -19.75 57.30
N LEU A 3 -17.54 -18.83 57.87
CA LEU A 3 -18.74 -18.15 57.36
C LEU A 3 -19.24 -17.29 58.54
N CYS A 4 -19.71 -16.05 58.43
CA CYS A 4 -19.78 -15.07 57.36
C CYS A 4 -20.02 -13.72 58.05
N GLU A 5 -19.60 -12.62 57.43
CA GLU A 5 -19.69 -11.25 57.94
C GLU A 5 -21.13 -10.73 57.99
N LEU A 6 -21.41 -9.88 58.99
CA LEU A 6 -22.63 -9.08 59.11
C LEU A 6 -22.59 -7.90 58.13
N LEU A 7 -23.66 -7.73 57.36
CA LEU A 7 -24.05 -6.44 56.78
C LEU A 7 -25.39 -6.03 57.40
N VAL A 8 -25.37 -4.91 58.12
CA VAL A 8 -26.53 -4.28 58.75
C VAL A 8 -27.16 -3.35 57.71
N THR A 9 -28.36 -3.68 57.23
CA THR A 9 -29.23 -2.76 56.50
C THR A 9 -30.21 -2.11 57.48
N LEU A 10 -30.17 -0.78 57.55
CA LEU A 10 -31.09 0.02 58.36
C LEU A 10 -32.32 0.35 57.48
N SER A 11 -33.42 -0.38 57.66
CA SER A 11 -34.70 -0.09 56.98
C SER A 11 -35.48 0.98 57.75
N LEU A 12 -35.67 2.15 57.15
CA LEU A 12 -36.67 3.13 57.61
C LEU A 12 -38.02 2.77 56.98
N VAL A 13 -38.97 2.36 57.84
CA VAL A 13 -40.36 2.09 57.47
C VAL A 13 -41.17 3.38 57.61
N LEU A 14 -41.72 3.89 56.50
CA LEU A 14 -42.81 4.85 56.54
C LEU A 14 -44.09 4.11 56.15
N ILE A 15 -45.01 4.03 57.11
CA ILE A 15 -46.34 3.45 56.95
C ILE A 15 -47.21 4.53 56.31
N ASP A 16 -47.74 4.28 55.11
CA ASP A 16 -48.88 5.02 54.59
C ASP A 16 -50.14 4.13 54.66
N VAL A 17 -51.24 4.75 55.08
CA VAL A 17 -52.50 4.11 55.43
C VAL A 17 -53.36 4.08 54.17
N ASN A 18 -53.36 2.95 53.46
CA ASN A 18 -54.54 2.41 52.81
C ASN A 18 -54.23 1.01 52.30
N GLY A 19 -55.04 0.04 52.76
CA GLY A 19 -54.90 -1.36 52.39
C GLY A 19 -55.25 -1.58 50.94
N ASP A 20 -54.25 -1.92 50.14
CA ASP A 20 -54.36 -2.90 49.06
C ASP A 20 -53.03 -3.66 48.96
N ASP A 21 -53.12 -4.99 49.02
CA ASP A 21 -51.99 -5.90 49.17
C ASP A 21 -51.48 -6.28 47.77
N THR A 22 -50.53 -5.52 47.24
CA THR A 22 -49.74 -5.92 46.07
C THR A 22 -48.26 -5.62 46.33
N THR A 23 -47.52 -6.66 46.71
CA THR A 23 -46.05 -6.62 46.75
C THR A 23 -45.51 -6.67 45.33
N GLU A 24 -45.48 -5.52 44.64
CA GLU A 24 -44.54 -5.31 43.54
C GLU A 24 -43.25 -4.74 44.12
N LEU A 25 -42.18 -5.52 44.02
CA LEU A 25 -40.83 -5.04 44.24
C LEU A 25 -40.54 -4.03 43.13
N MET A 26 -40.73 -2.74 43.43
CA MET A 26 -40.38 -1.65 42.51
C MET A 26 -38.86 -1.65 42.34
N THR A 27 -38.38 -2.44 41.38
CA THR A 27 -37.10 -2.20 40.74
C THR A 27 -37.21 -0.81 40.14
N ILE A 28 -36.40 0.12 40.63
CA ILE A 28 -36.16 1.36 39.90
C ILE A 28 -35.40 0.93 38.65
N ASP A 29 -36.15 0.65 37.58
CA ASP A 29 -35.58 0.53 36.25
C ASP A 29 -34.91 1.88 35.97
N VAL A 30 -33.59 1.89 35.99
CA VAL A 30 -32.82 2.99 35.39
C VAL A 30 -33.19 2.89 33.90
N PRO A 31 -33.92 3.88 33.34
CA PRO A 31 -34.25 3.82 31.93
C PRO A 31 -32.93 3.77 31.16
N ASP A 32 -32.82 2.92 30.13
CA ASP A 32 -31.75 3.01 29.16
C ASP A 32 -31.79 4.42 28.56
N SER A 33 -30.95 5.32 29.07
CA SER A 33 -30.97 6.77 28.85
C SER A 33 -30.83 7.17 27.38
N CYS A 34 -30.24 6.29 26.56
CA CYS A 34 -30.05 6.50 25.13
C CYS A 34 -30.91 5.54 24.26
N SER A 35 -32.15 5.22 24.67
CA SER A 35 -33.03 4.25 23.97
C SER A 35 -33.99 4.86 22.92
N GLU A 36 -33.92 6.16 22.62
CA GLU A 36 -34.75 6.78 21.56
C GLU A 36 -33.90 7.52 20.51
N GLU A 37 -34.35 7.47 19.25
CA GLU A 37 -33.69 7.84 17.99
C GLU A 37 -33.19 9.30 17.85
N ARG A 38 -33.16 10.08 18.92
CA ARG A 38 -32.57 11.43 18.96
C ARG A 38 -31.96 11.68 20.33
N ALA A 39 -30.90 12.49 20.38
CA ALA A 39 -30.26 12.96 21.60
C ALA A 39 -31.30 13.32 22.68
N THR A 40 -31.54 12.41 23.63
CA THR A 40 -32.46 12.60 24.75
C THR A 40 -31.67 13.14 25.91
N VAL A 41 -31.88 14.42 26.20
CA VAL A 41 -31.35 15.08 27.39
C VAL A 41 -32.33 14.81 28.53
N ILE A 42 -31.99 13.91 29.44
CA ILE A 42 -32.75 13.77 30.70
C ILE A 42 -32.27 14.87 31.65
N GLN A 43 -32.95 16.01 31.65
CA GLN A 43 -32.67 17.14 32.54
C GLN A 43 -33.73 17.27 33.64
N THR A 44 -33.28 17.56 34.86
CA THR A 44 -34.12 18.14 35.90
C THR A 44 -33.93 19.67 35.91
N MET A 45 -34.95 20.35 35.38
CA MET A 45 -35.33 21.78 35.45
C MET A 45 -34.50 22.89 34.74
N ASP A 46 -35.22 23.57 33.83
CA ASP A 46 -35.23 25.01 33.48
C ASP A 46 -34.07 25.67 32.70
N ASN A 47 -33.15 24.93 32.06
CA ASN A 47 -32.07 25.55 31.27
C ASN A 47 -31.82 24.92 29.87
N GLU A 48 -32.85 24.33 29.28
CA GLU A 48 -32.77 23.51 28.05
C GLU A 48 -32.09 24.21 26.86
N ASN A 49 -32.22 25.53 26.69
CA ASN A 49 -31.69 26.21 25.51
C ASN A 49 -30.21 26.61 25.63
N HIS A 50 -29.68 26.79 26.84
CA HIS A 50 -28.34 27.37 27.02
C HIS A 50 -27.25 26.30 27.00
N ILE A 51 -27.54 25.05 27.39
CA ILE A 51 -26.56 23.96 27.43
C ILE A 51 -26.49 23.25 26.07
N ASN A 52 -27.64 23.04 25.41
CA ASN A 52 -27.70 22.49 24.04
C ASN A 52 -26.95 23.35 23.01
N SER A 53 -26.88 24.68 23.22
CA SER A 53 -26.06 25.56 22.39
C SER A 53 -24.58 25.62 22.79
N SER A 54 -24.21 25.08 23.96
CA SER A 54 -22.90 25.28 24.59
C SER A 54 -21.91 24.15 24.30
N ILE A 55 -22.39 22.90 24.26
CA ILE A 55 -21.57 21.74 23.93
C ILE A 55 -21.74 21.47 22.46
N SER A 56 -20.66 21.73 21.73
CA SER A 56 -20.47 21.34 20.34
C SER A 56 -20.77 19.84 20.15
N GLU A 57 -21.30 19.50 18.97
CA GLU A 57 -21.38 18.14 18.44
C GLU A 57 -20.18 17.29 18.88
N ILE A 58 -20.45 16.13 19.51
CA ILE A 58 -19.38 15.21 19.91
C ILE A 58 -18.79 14.67 18.59
N GLN A 59 -17.46 14.69 18.48
CA GLN A 59 -16.76 14.20 17.30
C GLN A 59 -16.11 12.88 17.66
N CYS A 60 -16.59 11.80 17.06
CA CYS A 60 -16.06 10.45 17.25
C CYS A 60 -15.49 9.90 15.95
N GLU A 61 -14.37 9.17 16.06
CA GLU A 61 -13.65 8.56 14.94
C GLU A 61 -13.11 7.17 15.35
N ILE A 62 -13.22 6.20 14.45
CA ILE A 62 -12.70 4.84 14.65
C ILE A 62 -11.41 4.66 13.86
N TYR A 63 -10.34 4.29 14.56
CA TYR A 63 -9.01 4.01 14.02
C TYR A 63 -8.66 2.54 14.18
N ASN A 64 -7.83 2.01 13.28
CA ASN A 64 -7.26 0.66 13.38
C ASN A 64 -8.31 -0.44 13.67
N GLU A 65 -9.48 -0.35 13.04
CA GLU A 65 -10.60 -1.31 13.14
C GLU A 65 -11.38 -1.31 14.47
N ASN A 66 -10.81 -0.85 15.59
CA ASN A 66 -11.45 -0.98 16.90
C ASN A 66 -11.16 0.13 17.92
N ILE A 67 -10.31 1.12 17.60
CA ILE A 67 -9.96 2.18 18.53
C ILE A 67 -10.91 3.35 18.32
N LEU A 68 -11.80 3.60 19.28
CA LEU A 68 -12.69 4.75 19.24
C LEU A 68 -12.03 5.93 19.94
N ASN A 69 -11.94 7.06 19.25
CA ASN A 69 -11.55 8.34 19.82
C ASN A 69 -12.72 9.32 19.69
N CYS A 70 -13.16 9.89 20.81
CA CYS A 70 -14.19 10.92 20.84
C CYS A 70 -13.64 12.20 21.45
N SER A 71 -14.13 13.35 20.98
CA SER A 71 -13.74 14.64 21.53
C SER A 71 -14.84 15.68 21.38
N TRP A 72 -14.85 16.66 22.28
CA TRP A 72 -15.76 17.80 22.23
C TRP A 72 -15.11 19.03 22.85
N SER A 73 -15.57 20.22 22.44
CA SER A 73 -15.14 21.47 23.06
C SER A 73 -15.83 21.71 24.40
N THR A 74 -15.09 22.33 25.30
CA THR A 74 -15.54 22.79 26.62
C THR A 74 -15.58 24.32 26.72
N ASP A 75 -15.44 25.03 25.60
CA ASP A 75 -15.34 26.50 25.55
C ASP A 75 -16.47 27.24 26.27
N SER A 76 -17.66 26.65 26.23
CA SER A 76 -18.90 27.23 26.75
C SER A 76 -19.26 26.73 28.16
N LEU A 77 -18.39 25.93 28.79
CA LEU A 77 -18.63 25.31 30.09
C LEU A 77 -17.71 25.87 31.19
N PRO A 78 -18.13 25.80 32.46
CA PRO A 78 -17.29 26.17 33.60
C PRO A 78 -16.02 25.33 33.72
N GLU A 79 -14.94 25.91 34.25
CA GLU A 79 -13.65 25.19 34.43
C GLU A 79 -13.73 24.04 35.43
N ASP A 80 -14.68 24.05 36.35
CA ASP A 80 -14.91 23.02 37.37
C ASP A 80 -15.87 21.91 36.91
N ALA A 81 -16.32 21.95 35.65
CA ALA A 81 -17.13 20.89 35.06
C ALA A 81 -16.37 19.57 35.03
N GLN A 82 -17.03 18.50 35.47
CA GLN A 82 -16.50 17.14 35.43
C GLN A 82 -17.18 16.35 34.32
N TYR A 83 -16.42 15.50 33.64
CA TYR A 83 -16.87 14.77 32.47
C TYR A 83 -16.63 13.28 32.65
N SER A 84 -17.61 12.47 32.28
CA SER A 84 -17.47 11.04 32.05
C SER A 84 -18.18 10.67 30.75
N ALA A 85 -17.73 9.61 30.09
CA ALA A 85 -18.37 9.12 28.89
C ALA A 85 -18.46 7.60 28.86
N SER A 86 -19.53 7.12 28.24
CA SER A 86 -19.85 5.71 28.06
C SER A 86 -20.21 5.45 26.60
N LEU A 87 -19.74 4.34 26.07
CA LEU A 87 -20.12 3.82 24.77
C LEU A 87 -21.18 2.74 24.99
N HIS A 88 -22.31 2.89 24.33
CA HIS A 88 -23.38 1.91 24.27
C HIS A 88 -23.42 1.32 22.87
N PHE A 89 -23.41 -0.01 22.80
CA PHE A 89 -23.45 -0.75 21.55
C PHE A 89 -24.07 -2.11 21.83
N TYR A 90 -25.15 -2.44 21.10
CA TYR A 90 -25.99 -3.60 21.43
C TYR A 90 -26.47 -3.52 22.90
N ASP A 91 -26.37 -4.63 23.63
CA ASP A 91 -26.66 -4.76 25.06
C ASP A 91 -25.42 -4.52 25.94
N ARG A 92 -24.38 -3.86 25.41
CA ARG A 92 -23.13 -3.61 26.14
C ARG A 92 -22.90 -2.13 26.35
N THR A 93 -22.50 -1.82 27.57
CA THR A 93 -22.02 -0.49 27.95
C THR A 93 -20.56 -0.59 28.36
N GLN A 94 -19.73 0.30 27.82
CA GLN A 94 -18.31 0.40 28.14
C GLN A 94 -17.97 1.84 28.53
N SER A 95 -17.33 2.03 29.68
CA SER A 95 -16.80 3.35 30.05
C SER A 95 -15.60 3.71 29.17
N LEU A 96 -15.58 4.95 28.69
CA LEU A 96 -14.47 5.51 27.93
C LEU A 96 -13.44 6.17 28.86
N TYR A 97 -12.17 6.05 28.52
CA TYR A 97 -11.09 6.72 29.24
C TYR A 97 -10.97 8.17 28.78
N CYS A 98 -11.37 9.12 29.62
CA CYS A 98 -11.41 10.54 29.29
C CYS A 98 -10.29 11.35 29.94
N VAL A 99 -9.69 12.25 29.17
CA VAL A 99 -8.67 13.21 29.60
C VAL A 99 -9.09 14.61 29.18
N SER A 100 -9.15 15.53 30.14
CA SER A 100 -9.42 16.95 29.90
C SER A 100 -8.11 17.70 29.66
N GLU A 101 -8.03 18.42 28.53
CA GLU A 101 -6.90 19.26 28.15
C GLU A 101 -7.31 20.74 28.31
N SER A 102 -7.21 21.26 29.54
CA SER A 102 -7.70 22.60 29.91
C SER A 102 -7.10 23.74 29.06
N SER A 103 -5.84 23.61 28.64
CA SER A 103 -5.17 24.61 27.79
C SER A 103 -5.79 24.74 26.40
N LYS A 104 -6.38 23.66 25.88
CA LYS A 104 -7.07 23.63 24.58
C LYS A 104 -8.59 23.64 24.73
N LYS A 105 -9.09 23.63 25.96
CA LYS A 105 -10.52 23.55 26.29
C LYS A 105 -11.22 22.40 25.56
N VAL A 106 -10.59 21.22 25.53
CA VAL A 106 -11.14 20.02 24.87
C VAL A 106 -11.04 18.83 25.81
N VAL A 107 -12.05 17.98 25.80
CA VAL A 107 -12.00 16.65 26.40
C VAL A 107 -11.80 15.61 25.31
N LYS A 108 -10.92 14.65 25.55
CA LYS A 108 -10.67 13.51 24.65
C LYS A 108 -10.93 12.23 25.41
N CYS A 109 -11.75 11.37 24.83
CA CYS A 109 -12.06 10.06 25.37
C CYS A 109 -11.65 8.96 24.40
N GLN A 110 -11.15 7.86 24.93
CA GLN A 110 -10.72 6.71 24.15
C GLN A 110 -11.36 5.43 24.68
N GLY A 111 -11.75 4.54 23.77
CA GLY A 111 -12.30 3.22 24.08
C GLY A 111 -11.98 2.19 23.00
N THR A 112 -12.54 0.99 23.17
CA THR A 112 -12.39 -0.09 22.20
C THR A 112 -13.76 -0.60 21.78
N VAL A 113 -14.06 -0.45 20.49
CA VAL A 113 -15.32 -0.90 19.89
C VAL A 113 -15.13 -2.27 19.23
N TYR A 114 -16.11 -3.15 19.38
CA TYR A 114 -16.13 -4.45 18.72
C TYR A 114 -17.38 -4.55 17.84
N ILE A 115 -17.21 -4.22 16.57
CA ILE A 115 -18.29 -4.20 15.59
C ILE A 115 -18.52 -5.63 15.11
N LEU A 116 -19.64 -6.21 15.52
CA LEU A 116 -20.02 -7.57 15.17
C LEU A 116 -20.95 -7.58 13.94
N ASN A 117 -21.84 -6.60 13.84
CA ASN A 117 -22.65 -6.29 12.66
C ASN A 117 -22.73 -4.75 12.45
N ASP A 118 -23.46 -4.33 11.43
CA ASP A 118 -23.73 -2.92 11.08
C ASP A 118 -24.73 -2.24 12.04
N ASP A 119 -24.67 -2.56 13.33
CA ASP A 119 -25.57 -1.96 14.32
C ASP A 119 -25.02 -0.62 14.79
N ASP A 120 -25.92 0.34 15.00
CA ASP A 120 -25.59 1.68 15.49
C ASP A 120 -24.97 1.61 16.89
N MET A 121 -24.12 2.59 17.18
CA MET A 121 -23.58 2.81 18.52
C MET A 121 -23.94 4.20 19.01
N SER A 122 -24.01 4.38 20.33
CA SER A 122 -24.24 5.68 20.94
C SER A 122 -23.20 6.01 21.98
N VAL A 123 -22.79 7.28 22.02
CA VAL A 123 -21.88 7.80 23.02
C VAL A 123 -22.69 8.68 23.96
N GLU A 124 -22.72 8.30 25.23
CA GLU A 124 -23.30 9.05 26.31
C GLU A 124 -22.19 9.85 27.01
N VAL A 125 -22.37 11.15 27.16
CA VAL A 125 -21.50 12.02 27.93
C VAL A 125 -22.29 12.56 29.12
N ASN A 126 -21.78 12.29 30.32
CA ASN A 126 -22.31 12.82 31.56
C ASN A 126 -21.42 13.97 32.04
N ILE A 127 -22.05 15.11 32.32
CA ILE A 127 -21.38 16.35 32.69
C ILE A 127 -21.93 16.79 34.03
N THR A 128 -21.05 16.92 35.02
CA THR A 128 -21.41 17.38 36.35
C THR A 128 -20.91 18.80 36.58
N ILE A 129 -21.81 19.72 36.90
CA ILE A 129 -21.52 21.14 37.14
C ILE A 129 -22.25 21.55 38.43
N ASN A 130 -21.52 22.06 39.43
CA ASN A 130 -22.11 22.53 40.70
C ASN A 130 -23.08 21.53 41.37
N GLY A 131 -22.83 20.22 41.21
CA GLY A 131 -23.67 19.15 41.77
C GLY A 131 -24.90 18.77 40.94
N TYR A 132 -25.13 19.45 39.80
CA TYR A 132 -26.11 19.06 38.80
C TYR A 132 -25.45 18.18 37.74
N TRP A 133 -26.18 17.18 37.24
CA TRP A 133 -25.71 16.30 36.16
C TRP A 133 -26.52 16.51 34.89
N TYR A 134 -25.84 16.43 33.75
CA TYR A 134 -26.40 16.60 32.41
C TYR A 134 -25.94 15.43 31.55
N ILE A 135 -26.87 14.81 30.81
CA ILE A 135 -26.56 13.73 29.88
C ILE A 135 -26.76 14.21 28.44
N ILE A 136 -25.79 13.88 27.59
CA ILE A 136 -25.85 14.06 26.14
C ILE A 136 -25.60 12.72 25.48
N CYS A 137 -26.57 12.23 24.70
CA CYS A 137 -26.40 11.04 23.86
C CYS A 137 -26.20 11.47 22.40
N GLN A 138 -25.23 10.85 21.71
CA GLN A 138 -25.09 10.99 20.25
C GLN A 138 -24.92 9.62 19.59
N ASN A 139 -25.72 9.37 18.57
CA ASN A 139 -25.72 8.12 17.82
C ASN A 139 -24.78 8.23 16.61
N TYR A 140 -24.12 7.13 16.28
CA TYR A 140 -23.20 7.01 15.16
C TYR A 140 -23.41 5.69 14.44
N GLU A 141 -23.44 5.78 13.12
CA GLU A 141 -23.22 4.63 12.26
C GLU A 141 -21.70 4.41 12.17
N PRO A 142 -21.16 3.26 12.60
CA PRO A 142 -19.71 3.09 12.72
C PRO A 142 -18.94 3.28 11.41
N VAL A 143 -19.55 2.91 10.28
CA VAL A 143 -18.95 3.09 8.95
C VAL A 143 -18.79 4.56 8.56
N GLY A 144 -19.67 5.43 9.06
CA GLY A 144 -19.63 6.88 8.80
C GLY A 144 -18.55 7.62 9.58
N ILE A 145 -17.95 6.99 10.59
CA ILE A 145 -16.90 7.58 11.43
C ILE A 145 -15.59 6.80 11.38
N GLU A 146 -15.48 5.79 10.52
CA GLU A 146 -14.23 5.04 10.35
C GLU A 146 -13.20 5.86 9.57
N ILE A 147 -12.01 5.98 10.16
CA ILE A 147 -10.83 6.55 9.50
C ILE A 147 -9.91 5.41 9.06
N LEU A 148 -9.91 5.14 7.75
CA LEU A 148 -9.10 4.07 7.16
C LEU A 148 -7.61 4.32 7.33
N SER A 149 -6.85 3.26 7.58
CA SER A 149 -5.39 3.29 7.50
C SER A 149 -4.89 3.32 6.05
N PRO A 150 -3.68 3.81 5.77
CA PRO A 150 -3.06 3.61 4.47
C PRO A 150 -2.91 2.12 4.11
N PRO A 151 -2.98 1.75 2.81
CA PRO A 151 -2.69 0.41 2.35
C PRO A 151 -1.29 -0.06 2.74
N GLN A 152 -1.18 -1.33 3.13
CA GLN A 152 0.07 -1.96 3.55
C GLN A 152 0.63 -2.91 2.48
N ASN A 153 1.87 -3.35 2.67
CA ASN A 153 2.57 -4.32 1.80
C ASN A 153 2.60 -3.90 0.32
N ILE A 154 2.94 -2.64 0.09
CA ILE A 154 3.14 -2.12 -1.26
C ILE A 154 4.40 -2.75 -1.85
N THR A 155 4.24 -3.39 -3.00
CA THR A 155 5.33 -3.99 -3.76
C THR A 155 5.35 -3.43 -5.17
N ALA A 156 6.53 -3.42 -5.79
CA ALA A 156 6.71 -2.98 -7.16
C ALA A 156 7.51 -4.04 -7.93
N LEU A 157 6.86 -4.67 -8.89
CA LEU A 157 7.40 -5.75 -9.71
C LEU A 157 7.70 -5.21 -11.11
N LYS A 158 8.95 -5.38 -11.55
CA LYS A 158 9.38 -4.97 -12.90
C LYS A 158 9.05 -6.11 -13.87
N LYS A 159 8.17 -5.87 -14.85
CA LYS A 159 7.74 -6.86 -15.86
C LYS A 159 7.87 -6.27 -17.26
N SER A 160 8.85 -6.75 -18.04
CA SER A 160 8.96 -6.51 -19.49
C SER A 160 8.68 -5.07 -19.95
N GLY A 161 9.29 -4.07 -19.29
CA GLY A 161 9.12 -2.65 -19.62
C GLY A 161 8.03 -1.92 -18.80
N ASN A 162 7.24 -2.63 -18.01
CA ASN A 162 6.25 -2.07 -17.09
C ASN A 162 6.69 -2.20 -15.63
N LEU A 163 6.19 -1.33 -14.78
CA LEU A 163 6.27 -1.45 -13.32
C LEU A 163 4.86 -1.73 -12.77
N GLU A 164 4.66 -2.96 -12.29
CA GLU A 164 3.42 -3.37 -11.65
C GLU A 164 3.52 -3.09 -10.15
N ILE A 165 2.69 -2.16 -9.68
CA ILE A 165 2.58 -1.76 -8.28
C ILE A 165 1.42 -2.55 -7.68
N GLN A 166 1.63 -3.30 -6.61
CA GLN A 166 0.60 -4.09 -5.94
C GLN A 166 0.54 -3.72 -4.47
N TRP A 167 -0.66 -3.79 -3.88
CA TRP A 167 -0.88 -3.53 -2.45
C TRP A 167 -1.92 -4.48 -1.88
N LEU A 168 -1.98 -4.56 -0.55
CA LEU A 168 -3.06 -5.26 0.12
C LEU A 168 -4.22 -4.32 0.41
N GLN A 169 -5.43 -4.86 0.35
CA GLN A 169 -6.63 -4.15 0.81
C GLN A 169 -6.46 -3.70 2.25
N THR A 170 -6.88 -2.47 2.51
CA THR A 170 -6.89 -1.92 3.87
C THR A 170 -7.97 -2.62 4.69
N ARG A 171 -7.65 -2.94 5.94
CA ARG A 171 -8.63 -3.52 6.85
C ARG A 171 -9.61 -2.44 7.29
N SER A 172 -10.87 -2.83 7.41
CA SER A 172 -11.94 -1.98 7.88
C SER A 172 -12.76 -2.74 8.90
N CYS A 173 -13.24 -2.02 9.90
CA CYS A 173 -14.16 -2.51 10.91
C CYS A 173 -15.48 -3.01 10.32
N CYS A 174 -15.86 -2.39 9.20
CA CYS A 174 -17.25 -2.30 8.80
C CYS A 174 -17.46 -2.82 7.36
N SER A 175 -16.44 -2.73 6.50
CA SER A 175 -16.52 -3.20 5.11
C SER A 175 -15.39 -4.17 4.74
N LYS A 176 -15.75 -5.39 4.34
CA LYS A 176 -14.79 -6.39 3.83
C LYS A 176 -14.71 -6.44 2.32
N GLN A 177 -15.65 -5.81 1.62
CA GLN A 177 -15.80 -5.94 0.17
C GLN A 177 -14.86 -4.99 -0.58
N ASN A 178 -14.00 -5.52 -1.46
CA ASN A 178 -13.05 -4.73 -2.25
C ASN A 178 -13.69 -3.59 -3.05
N LYS A 179 -14.94 -3.77 -3.51
CA LYS A 179 -15.70 -2.76 -4.26
C LYS A 179 -16.05 -1.52 -3.44
N CYS A 180 -15.83 -1.53 -2.12
CA CYS A 180 -16.07 -0.41 -1.22
C CYS A 180 -14.86 0.49 -1.03
N PHE A 181 -13.74 0.19 -1.69
CA PHE A 181 -12.49 0.94 -1.54
C PHE A 181 -12.04 1.52 -2.87
N ASN A 182 -11.71 2.81 -2.84
CA ASN A 182 -11.02 3.51 -3.91
C ASN A 182 -9.58 3.78 -3.50
N TYR A 183 -8.67 3.71 -4.47
CA TYR A 183 -7.24 3.92 -4.24
C TYR A 183 -6.72 5.07 -5.09
N GLU A 184 -5.78 5.81 -4.52
CA GLU A 184 -4.99 6.81 -5.25
C GLU A 184 -3.52 6.47 -5.09
N VAL A 185 -2.82 6.42 -6.22
CA VAL A 185 -1.40 6.11 -6.29
C VAL A 185 -0.66 7.38 -6.67
N GLU A 186 0.29 7.79 -5.87
CA GLU A 186 1.19 8.88 -6.18
C GLU A 186 2.55 8.32 -6.59
N ILE A 187 3.04 8.75 -7.76
CA ILE A 187 4.32 8.36 -8.34
C ILE A 187 5.10 9.64 -8.61
N ASN A 188 6.24 9.84 -7.94
CA ASN A 188 7.10 11.02 -8.13
C ASN A 188 6.35 12.37 -8.04
N ASN A 189 5.41 12.49 -7.11
CA ASN A 189 4.52 13.65 -6.89
C ASN A 189 3.40 13.84 -7.94
N GLU A 190 3.23 12.90 -8.87
CA GLU A 190 2.06 12.87 -9.76
C GLU A 190 1.04 11.88 -9.20
N THR A 191 -0.19 12.34 -8.97
CA THR A 191 -1.28 11.49 -8.47
C THR A 191 -2.09 10.90 -9.60
N VAL A 192 -2.33 9.60 -9.51
CA VAL A 192 -3.17 8.83 -10.42
C VAL A 192 -4.28 8.19 -9.61
N LYS A 193 -5.53 8.56 -9.92
CA LYS A 193 -6.71 7.89 -9.36
C LYS A 193 -6.88 6.53 -10.03
N VAL A 194 -7.00 5.50 -9.21
CA VAL A 194 -7.26 4.14 -9.69
C VAL A 194 -8.77 3.93 -9.62
N ASP A 195 -9.48 4.31 -10.67
CA ASP A 195 -10.95 4.23 -10.76
C ASP A 195 -11.48 2.81 -11.02
N PHE A 196 -10.59 1.81 -11.08
CA PHE A 196 -10.99 0.42 -11.31
C PHE A 196 -11.46 -0.22 -10.00
N LYS A 197 -12.79 -0.25 -9.78
CA LYS A 197 -13.43 -1.03 -8.71
C LYS A 197 -12.80 -2.44 -8.67
N ASN A 198 -12.43 -2.91 -7.48
CA ASN A 198 -11.89 -4.26 -7.23
C ASN A 198 -10.47 -4.54 -7.78
N THR A 199 -9.61 -3.53 -7.93
CA THR A 199 -8.21 -3.71 -8.35
C THR A 199 -7.24 -3.37 -7.22
N LEU A 200 -6.28 -4.27 -6.96
CA LEU A 200 -5.22 -4.11 -5.96
C LEU A 200 -3.83 -3.94 -6.60
N ALA A 201 -3.83 -3.53 -7.87
CA ALA A 201 -2.64 -3.37 -8.68
C ALA A 201 -2.79 -2.20 -9.66
N TYR A 202 -1.67 -1.55 -9.97
CA TYR A 202 -1.57 -0.50 -10.98
C TYR A 202 -0.34 -0.76 -11.85
N ASN A 203 -0.50 -0.69 -13.17
CA ASN A 203 0.57 -0.90 -14.13
C ASN A 203 1.04 0.42 -14.72
N LEU A 204 2.28 0.80 -14.42
CA LEU A 204 2.97 1.91 -15.07
C LEU A 204 3.64 1.40 -16.37
N THR A 205 3.13 1.83 -17.52
CA THR A 205 3.57 1.35 -18.85
C THR A 205 4.82 2.04 -19.40
N ASN A 206 5.03 3.32 -19.07
CA ASN A 206 6.21 4.09 -19.50
C ASN A 206 7.30 4.06 -18.42
N PHE A 207 7.64 2.86 -17.93
CA PHE A 207 8.63 2.71 -16.87
C PHE A 207 10.06 2.80 -17.44
N GLU A 208 10.85 3.73 -16.92
CA GLU A 208 12.25 3.91 -17.29
C GLU A 208 13.17 3.24 -16.25
N PRO A 209 13.91 2.17 -16.59
CA PRO A 209 14.69 1.40 -15.61
C PRO A 209 15.83 2.16 -14.93
N THR A 210 16.31 3.24 -15.54
CA THR A 210 17.38 4.12 -15.07
C THR A 210 16.90 5.22 -14.14
N SER A 211 15.58 5.38 -14.00
CA SER A 211 14.96 6.40 -13.15
C SER A 211 14.62 5.86 -11.77
N ARG A 212 14.70 6.74 -10.77
CA ARG A 212 14.25 6.46 -9.40
C ARG A 212 12.77 6.80 -9.28
N TYR A 213 11.99 5.90 -8.69
CA TYR A 213 10.57 6.13 -8.45
C TYR A 213 10.26 6.12 -6.96
N THR A 214 9.42 7.05 -6.53
CA THR A 214 8.86 7.11 -5.17
C THR A 214 7.35 6.91 -5.28
N ILE A 215 6.84 5.87 -4.64
CA ILE A 215 5.44 5.45 -4.73
C ILE A 215 4.79 5.59 -3.35
N ARG A 216 3.66 6.29 -3.28
CA ARG A 216 2.77 6.35 -2.11
C ARG A 216 1.36 5.97 -2.53
N ILE A 217 0.59 5.38 -1.64
CA ILE A 217 -0.79 4.97 -1.90
C ILE A 217 -1.65 5.35 -0.72
N ARG A 218 -2.85 5.86 -0.98
CA ARG A 218 -3.89 6.06 0.03
C ARG A 218 -5.20 5.43 -0.42
N THR A 219 -6.11 5.24 0.53
CA THR A 219 -7.40 4.60 0.30
C THR A 219 -8.51 5.51 0.81
N LYS A 220 -9.70 5.34 0.24
CA LYS A 220 -10.91 5.97 0.72
C LYS A 220 -12.03 4.96 0.61
N GLN A 221 -12.95 4.98 1.57
CA GLN A 221 -14.18 4.22 1.46
C GLN A 221 -15.16 4.92 0.53
N LEU A 222 -15.86 4.14 -0.28
CA LEU A 222 -16.89 4.65 -1.17
C LEU A 222 -18.16 4.96 -0.41
N ASP A 223 -18.79 6.11 -0.73
CA ASP A 223 -20.06 6.53 -0.16
C ASP A 223 -21.18 5.50 -0.43
N GLU A 224 -21.10 4.76 -1.56
CA GLU A 224 -22.00 3.63 -1.89
C GLU A 224 -22.00 2.51 -0.83
N CYS A 225 -20.98 2.46 0.04
CA CYS A 225 -20.85 1.49 1.12
C CYS A 225 -20.97 2.12 2.51
N GLY A 226 -21.60 3.30 2.62
CA GLY A 226 -21.79 4.00 3.90
C GLY A 226 -20.53 4.71 4.42
N GLY A 227 -19.44 4.68 3.67
CA GLY A 227 -18.16 5.24 4.10
C GLY A 227 -18.18 6.76 4.22
N ASN A 228 -17.36 7.28 5.15
CA ASN A 228 -17.04 8.69 5.17
C ASN A 228 -16.23 9.06 3.91
N SER A 229 -16.54 10.21 3.32
CA SER A 229 -15.94 10.69 2.08
C SER A 229 -14.45 11.12 2.22
N GLN A 230 -13.80 10.73 3.31
CA GLN A 230 -12.45 11.11 3.72
C GLN A 230 -11.40 10.13 3.18
N TRP A 231 -10.23 10.67 2.80
CA TRP A 231 -9.07 9.87 2.41
C TRP A 231 -8.23 9.51 3.62
N SER A 232 -7.64 8.33 3.59
CA SER A 232 -6.58 7.97 4.53
C SER A 232 -5.33 8.79 4.30
N ASP A 233 -4.46 8.78 5.32
CA ASP A 233 -3.10 9.26 5.16
C ASP A 233 -2.36 8.50 4.05
N TRP A 234 -1.33 9.14 3.50
CA TRP A 234 -0.45 8.47 2.56
C TRP A 234 0.33 7.35 3.23
N SER A 235 0.46 6.21 2.53
CA SER A 235 1.33 5.14 2.96
C SER A 235 2.80 5.58 2.98
N ARG A 236 3.61 4.78 3.68
CA ARG A 236 5.07 4.91 3.63
C ARG A 236 5.56 4.85 2.19
N ALA A 237 6.47 5.75 1.83
CA ALA A 237 7.02 5.79 0.48
C ALA A 237 7.82 4.52 0.15
N LEU A 238 7.41 3.84 -0.92
CA LEU A 238 8.19 2.77 -1.54
C LEU A 238 9.13 3.40 -2.57
N VAL A 239 10.44 3.26 -2.35
CA VAL A 239 11.46 3.74 -3.29
C VAL A 239 11.90 2.59 -4.18
N VAL A 240 11.64 2.71 -5.48
CA VAL A 240 12.18 1.81 -6.50
C VAL A 240 13.45 2.45 -7.03
N ASN A 241 14.58 1.82 -6.73
CA ASN A 241 15.87 2.27 -7.22
C ASN A 241 16.05 1.92 -8.70
N PRO A 242 16.82 2.73 -9.44
CA PRO A 242 17.22 2.41 -10.78
C PRO A 242 18.01 1.10 -10.80
N LEU A 243 17.90 0.33 -11.90
CA LEU A 243 18.84 -0.78 -12.09
C LEU A 243 20.23 -0.19 -12.23
N GLY A 244 21.13 -0.54 -11.32
CA GLY A 244 22.55 -0.23 -11.45
C GLY A 244 23.07 -0.76 -12.77
N ASP A 245 23.64 0.14 -13.57
CA ASP A 245 24.37 -0.06 -14.83
C ASP A 245 24.04 -1.35 -15.59
N THR A 246 22.96 -1.32 -16.37
CA THR A 246 22.71 -2.33 -17.44
C THR A 246 23.73 -2.25 -18.58
N TYR A 247 24.72 -1.37 -18.47
CA TYR A 247 25.93 -1.36 -19.28
C TYR A 247 27.17 -1.54 -18.40
N GLN A 248 27.23 -2.62 -17.63
CA GLN A 248 28.53 -3.16 -17.28
C GLN A 248 29.15 -3.70 -18.58
N LEU A 249 29.78 -2.79 -19.34
CA LEU A 249 30.71 -3.16 -20.40
C LEU A 249 31.70 -4.13 -19.76
N ASN A 250 31.50 -5.41 -20.05
CA ASN A 250 32.30 -6.47 -19.46
C ASN A 250 33.76 -6.10 -19.67
N ALA A 251 34.59 -6.15 -18.62
CA ALA A 251 36.01 -5.81 -18.74
C ALA A 251 36.67 -6.65 -19.85
N GLY A 252 36.19 -7.88 -20.07
CA GLY A 252 36.57 -8.72 -21.21
C GLY A 252 36.14 -8.21 -22.59
N VAL A 253 34.99 -7.55 -22.72
CA VAL A 253 34.53 -6.92 -23.97
C VAL A 253 35.37 -5.67 -24.27
N ILE A 254 35.64 -4.84 -23.26
CA ILE A 254 36.54 -3.69 -23.39
C ILE A 254 37.95 -4.15 -23.77
N ALA A 255 38.49 -5.16 -23.08
CA ALA A 255 39.79 -5.73 -23.39
C ALA A 255 39.81 -6.33 -24.81
N SER A 256 38.76 -7.02 -25.22
CA SER A 256 38.65 -7.55 -26.59
C SER A 256 38.72 -6.43 -27.63
N ILE A 257 37.97 -5.33 -27.44
CA ILE A 257 38.01 -4.18 -28.34
C ILE A 257 39.41 -3.54 -28.34
N VAL A 258 40.04 -3.37 -27.18
CA VAL A 258 41.36 -2.72 -27.06
C VAL A 258 42.51 -3.58 -27.57
N PHE A 259 42.43 -4.91 -27.52
CA PHE A 259 43.51 -5.79 -27.94
C PHE A 259 43.28 -6.41 -29.32
N VAL A 260 42.06 -6.87 -29.62
CA VAL A 260 41.77 -7.62 -30.85
C VAL A 260 41.73 -6.70 -32.07
N LEU A 261 41.09 -5.53 -31.98
CA LEU A 261 41.03 -4.58 -33.11
C LEU A 261 42.42 -4.09 -33.57
N PRO A 262 43.32 -3.61 -32.68
CA PRO A 262 44.65 -3.19 -33.12
C PRO A 262 45.52 -4.35 -33.61
N MET A 263 45.34 -5.56 -33.06
CA MET A 263 46.05 -6.75 -33.55
C MET A 263 45.61 -7.13 -34.98
N ILE A 264 44.32 -7.06 -35.28
CA ILE A 264 43.80 -7.28 -36.64
C ILE A 264 44.32 -6.20 -37.60
N LEU A 265 44.27 -4.93 -37.18
CA LEU A 265 44.80 -3.81 -37.97
C LEU A 265 46.30 -3.98 -38.26
N LEU A 266 47.09 -4.38 -37.26
CA LEU A 266 48.52 -4.62 -37.40
C LEU A 266 48.80 -5.77 -38.36
N ALA A 267 48.07 -6.89 -38.23
CA ALA A 267 48.20 -8.03 -39.14
C ALA A 267 47.90 -7.62 -40.59
N PHE A 268 46.84 -6.83 -40.80
CA PHE A 268 46.48 -6.34 -42.13
C PHE A 268 47.59 -5.47 -42.74
N LEU A 269 48.15 -4.54 -41.95
CA LEU A 269 49.28 -3.69 -42.38
C LEU A 269 50.52 -4.52 -42.73
N LEU A 270 50.82 -5.56 -41.96
CA LEU A 270 51.95 -6.45 -42.22
C LEU A 270 51.76 -7.24 -43.52
N VAL A 271 50.57 -7.79 -43.76
CA VAL A 271 50.25 -8.51 -45.01
C VAL A 271 50.37 -7.56 -46.21
N CYS A 272 49.79 -6.35 -46.14
CA CYS A 272 49.93 -5.36 -47.21
C CYS A 272 51.39 -4.97 -47.46
N LYS A 273 52.20 -4.83 -46.41
CA LYS A 273 53.63 -4.55 -46.54
C LYS A 273 54.38 -5.72 -47.16
N PHE A 274 54.05 -6.95 -46.77
CA PHE A 274 54.69 -8.16 -47.27
C PHE A 274 54.37 -8.39 -48.76
N GLN A 275 53.12 -8.17 -49.19
CA GLN A 275 52.74 -8.18 -50.60
C GLN A 275 53.54 -7.16 -51.41
N ARG A 276 53.64 -5.91 -50.94
CA ARG A 276 54.46 -4.87 -51.61
C ARG A 276 55.95 -5.22 -51.66
N LEU A 277 56.48 -5.91 -50.65
CA LEU A 277 57.86 -6.38 -50.64
C LEU A 277 58.08 -7.53 -51.62
N PHE A 278 57.13 -8.46 -51.71
CA PHE A 278 57.16 -9.53 -52.71
C PHE A 278 57.12 -8.98 -54.12
N ASP A 279 56.25 -8.02 -54.42
CA ASP A 279 56.19 -7.37 -55.74
C ASP A 279 57.51 -6.68 -56.11
N LYS A 280 58.28 -6.23 -55.12
CA LYS A 280 59.57 -5.56 -55.32
C LYS A 280 60.76 -6.52 -55.42
N LEU A 281 60.73 -7.64 -54.69
CA LEU A 281 61.78 -8.67 -54.70
C LEU A 281 61.62 -9.65 -55.86
N PHE A 282 60.39 -9.86 -56.30
CA PHE A 282 60.02 -10.71 -57.42
C PHE A 282 59.11 -9.93 -58.37
N PRO A 283 59.66 -8.94 -59.10
CA PRO A 283 58.89 -8.25 -60.13
C PRO A 283 58.36 -9.30 -61.12
N SER A 284 57.10 -9.12 -61.57
CA SER A 284 56.52 -10.02 -62.56
C SER A 284 57.47 -10.19 -63.73
N ILE A 285 57.80 -11.45 -64.04
CA ILE A 285 58.75 -11.80 -65.10
C ILE A 285 58.27 -11.09 -66.38
N PRO A 286 59.08 -10.20 -66.98
CA PRO A 286 58.67 -9.47 -68.17
C PRO A 286 58.31 -10.48 -69.26
N ASN A 287 57.14 -10.26 -69.87
CA ASN A 287 56.59 -11.16 -70.88
C ASN A 287 57.64 -11.37 -71.98
N PRO A 288 58.05 -12.62 -72.27
CA PRO A 288 59.11 -12.87 -73.25
C PRO A 288 58.74 -12.29 -74.60
N SER A 289 59.73 -11.73 -75.31
CA SER A 289 59.52 -11.15 -76.63
C SER A 289 58.88 -12.17 -77.59
N ARG A 290 58.06 -11.69 -78.54
CA ARG A 290 57.27 -12.51 -79.47
C ARG A 290 58.09 -13.57 -80.22
N ASN A 291 59.39 -13.31 -80.43
CA ASN A 291 60.32 -14.24 -81.06
C ASN A 291 60.60 -15.48 -80.20
N VAL A 292 60.71 -15.33 -78.88
CA VAL A 292 60.97 -16.43 -77.95
C VAL A 292 59.72 -17.30 -77.79
N GLN A 293 58.53 -16.70 -77.80
CA GLN A 293 57.26 -17.43 -77.79
C GLN A 293 57.13 -18.34 -79.03
N MET A 294 57.48 -17.83 -80.22
CA MET A 294 57.45 -18.63 -81.46
C MET A 294 58.44 -19.81 -81.43
N ILE A 295 59.59 -19.68 -80.78
CA ILE A 295 60.58 -20.78 -80.67
C ILE A 295 60.08 -21.87 -79.70
N LEU A 296 59.45 -21.47 -78.60
CA LEU A 296 58.93 -22.42 -77.60
C LEU A 296 57.73 -23.20 -78.14
N GLU A 297 56.80 -22.56 -78.85
CA GLU A 297 55.70 -23.26 -79.53
C GLU A 297 56.20 -24.24 -80.59
N LYS A 298 57.22 -23.84 -81.37
CA LYS A 298 57.78 -24.70 -82.43
C LYS A 298 58.47 -25.96 -81.89
N ASN A 299 58.99 -25.92 -80.66
CA ASN A 299 59.59 -27.08 -80.01
C ASN A 299 58.55 -28.01 -79.37
N TYR A 300 57.39 -27.49 -78.95
CA TYR A 300 56.34 -28.29 -78.32
C TYR A 300 55.63 -29.22 -79.33
N TYR A 301 55.57 -28.85 -80.61
CA TYR A 301 55.00 -29.71 -81.66
C TYR A 301 55.92 -30.87 -82.09
N ASN A 302 57.18 -30.93 -81.65
CA ASN A 302 58.13 -31.98 -82.03
C ASN A 302 58.32 -33.06 -80.95
N GLN A 303 57.56 -33.03 -79.85
CA GLN A 303 57.62 -34.06 -78.82
C GLN A 303 56.29 -34.83 -78.76
N ASP A 304 56.25 -35.99 -79.43
CA ASP A 304 55.23 -37.01 -79.17
C ASP A 304 55.37 -37.51 -77.73
N MET A 305 54.33 -37.32 -76.92
CA MET A 305 54.26 -37.80 -75.54
C MET A 305 53.42 -39.09 -75.50
N PRO A 306 53.87 -40.18 -74.84
CA PRO A 306 53.09 -41.41 -74.75
C PRO A 306 51.96 -41.26 -73.71
N PRO A 307 50.86 -42.05 -73.83
CA PRO A 307 49.71 -41.94 -72.94
C PRO A 307 50.03 -42.46 -71.53
N LYS A 308 49.62 -41.70 -70.50
CA LYS A 308 49.62 -42.13 -69.10
C LYS A 308 48.49 -43.15 -68.86
N GLN A 309 48.83 -44.32 -68.32
CA GLN A 309 47.86 -45.25 -67.74
C GLN A 309 47.29 -44.68 -66.43
N CYS A 310 45.98 -44.89 -66.23
CA CYS A 310 45.27 -44.70 -64.98
C CYS A 310 45.55 -45.90 -64.06
N GLU A 311 45.85 -45.64 -62.78
CA GLU A 311 45.90 -46.67 -61.74
C GLU A 311 44.82 -46.36 -60.69
N GLU A 312 43.96 -47.35 -60.49
CA GLU A 312 42.77 -47.37 -59.66
C GLU A 312 43.17 -47.78 -58.23
N GLY A 313 42.92 -46.91 -57.24
CA GLY A 313 43.20 -47.17 -55.83
C GLY A 313 41.92 -47.36 -55.04
N ALA A 314 41.68 -48.59 -54.58
CA ALA A 314 40.49 -49.03 -53.86
C ALA A 314 40.37 -48.53 -52.40
N GLU A 315 39.13 -48.19 -52.07
CA GLU A 315 38.34 -48.35 -50.84
C GLU A 315 39.00 -48.88 -49.54
N ILE A 316 38.79 -48.16 -48.42
CA ILE A 316 38.65 -48.74 -47.08
C ILE A 316 37.49 -48.05 -46.35
N LEU A 317 36.43 -48.83 -46.09
CA LEU A 317 35.32 -48.55 -45.17
C LEU A 317 35.79 -48.76 -43.72
N GLU A 318 35.54 -47.80 -42.84
CA GLU A 318 35.59 -48.02 -41.39
C GLU A 318 34.23 -47.60 -40.79
N VAL A 319 33.46 -48.61 -40.35
CA VAL A 319 32.21 -48.51 -39.59
C VAL A 319 32.47 -49.13 -38.24
N ILE A 320 32.54 -48.32 -37.19
CA ILE A 320 32.34 -48.67 -35.76
C ILE A 320 31.84 -47.35 -35.13
N GLY A 321 30.67 -47.22 -34.52
CA GLY A 321 30.04 -48.06 -33.51
C GLY A 321 29.90 -47.20 -32.27
#